data_AF-A0A452XYZ8-F1
#
_entry.id   AF-A0A452XYZ8-F1
#
_cell.length_a   1.000
_cell.length_b   1.000
_cell.length_c   1.000
_cell.angle_alpha   90.00
_cell.angle_beta   90.00
_cell.angle_gamma   90.00
#
_symmetry.space_group_name_H-M   'P 1'
#
loop_
_entity.id
_entity.type
_entity.pdbx_description
1 polymer ?
#
loop_
_entity_poly.entity_id
_entity_poly.type
_entity_poly.pdbx_seq_one_letter_code
_entity_poly.pdbx_strand_id
1 'polypeptide(L)'
;VGAKGVLNIAWVNVSNIPLDKRCEKNIAYVGSLVGVTLDIDKSTVNRPESVRIKLGCRDAENIPAKAEGVLGDHFYDVFYSVDKILVKNNPKGTMTITQD
;
A
#
# COMPACT_ATOMS: atom_id res chain seq x y z
N VAL A 1 10.03 -22.86 -8.49
CA VAL A 1 9.69 -21.57 -7.84
C VAL A 1 8.37 -21.08 -8.43
N GLY A 2 7.35 -20.82 -7.61
CA GLY A 2 5.97 -20.51 -8.04
C GLY A 2 5.58 -19.01 -8.00
N ALA A 3 6.56 -18.11 -8.02
CA ALA A 3 6.29 -16.66 -7.96
C ALA A 3 5.74 -16.15 -9.30
N LYS A 4 4.63 -15.41 -9.25
CA LYS A 4 3.92 -14.87 -10.43
C LYS A 4 4.42 -13.47 -10.88
N GLY A 5 5.50 -12.97 -10.30
CA GLY A 5 6.06 -11.65 -10.61
C GLY A 5 6.91 -11.06 -9.49
N VAL A 6 7.56 -9.94 -9.78
CA VAL A 6 8.33 -9.13 -8.83
C VAL A 6 7.49 -7.91 -8.44
N LEU A 7 7.57 -7.48 -7.17
CA LEU A 7 6.81 -6.33 -6.67
C LEU A 7 7.19 -5.04 -7.39
N ASN A 8 6.19 -4.25 -7.77
CA ASN A 8 6.37 -2.82 -7.97
C ASN A 8 6.55 -2.15 -6.61
N ILE A 9 7.32 -1.07 -6.51
CA ILE A 9 7.59 -0.39 -5.24
C ILE A 9 7.32 1.10 -5.40
N ALA A 10 6.57 1.69 -4.46
CA ALA A 10 6.30 3.12 -4.41
C ALA A 10 6.29 3.65 -2.97
N TRP A 11 6.60 4.93 -2.82
CA TRP A 11 6.20 5.70 -1.65
C TRP A 11 4.74 6.11 -1.80
N VAL A 12 3.95 5.84 -0.76
CA VAL A 12 2.50 6.08 -0.70
C VAL A 12 2.19 6.84 0.58
N ASN A 13 1.41 7.90 0.47
CA ASN A 13 0.83 8.60 1.61
C ASN A 13 -0.49 7.93 1.99
N VAL A 14 -0.61 7.57 3.27
CA VAL A 14 -1.79 6.94 3.86
C VAL A 14 -2.42 7.90 4.84
N SER A 15 -3.67 8.27 4.62
CA SER A 15 -4.41 9.23 5.45
C SER A 15 -5.63 8.57 6.12
N ASN A 16 -6.25 9.34 7.03
CA ASN A 16 -7.38 8.92 7.84
C ASN A 16 -7.12 7.77 8.83
N ILE A 17 -5.85 7.54 9.21
CA ILE A 17 -5.49 6.69 10.36
C ILE A 17 -5.59 7.56 11.63
N PRO A 18 -6.43 7.19 12.62
CA PRO A 18 -6.52 7.93 13.89
C PRO A 18 -5.17 8.02 14.58
N LEU A 19 -4.77 9.22 15.01
CA LEU A 19 -3.43 9.50 15.55
C LEU A 19 -3.08 8.62 16.75
N ASP A 20 -4.03 8.41 17.65
CA ASP A 20 -3.92 7.54 18.82
C ASP A 20 -3.74 6.06 18.47
N LYS A 21 -4.16 5.66 17.26
CA LYS A 21 -4.01 4.30 16.75
C LYS A 21 -2.77 4.13 15.84
N ARG A 22 -1.96 5.17 15.63
CA ARG A 22 -0.75 5.09 14.79
C ARG A 22 0.41 4.45 15.54
N CYS A 23 0.42 3.13 15.54
CA CYS A 23 1.61 2.34 15.85
C CYS A 23 2.12 1.62 14.59
N GLU A 24 3.38 1.19 14.62
CA GLU A 24 4.01 0.51 13.48
C GLU A 24 3.19 -0.68 12.96
N LYS A 25 2.58 -1.45 13.86
CA LYS A 25 1.72 -2.59 13.53
C LYS A 25 0.46 -2.17 12.78
N ASN A 26 -0.23 -1.12 13.25
CA ASN A 26 -1.45 -0.64 12.60
C ASN A 26 -1.16 0.00 11.25
N ILE A 27 -0.05 0.74 11.15
CA ILE A 27 0.40 1.33 9.87
C ILE A 27 0.76 0.23 8.87
N ALA A 28 1.47 -0.81 9.31
CA ALA A 28 1.80 -1.95 8.47
C ALA A 28 0.53 -2.68 8.01
N TYR A 29 -0.44 -2.88 8.91
CA TYR A 29 -1.74 -3.46 8.61
C TYR A 29 -2.52 -2.67 7.56
N VAL A 30 -2.67 -1.34 7.70
CA VAL A 30 -3.41 -0.57 6.69
C VAL A 30 -2.71 -0.60 5.33
N GLY A 31 -1.38 -0.55 5.28
CA GLY A 31 -0.66 -0.75 4.01
C GLY A 31 -0.91 -2.14 3.40
N SER A 32 -1.14 -3.16 4.24
CA SER A 32 -1.43 -4.52 3.77
C SER A 32 -2.77 -4.66 3.03
N LEU A 33 -3.68 -3.70 3.18
CA LEU A 33 -4.98 -3.70 2.50
C LEU A 33 -4.83 -3.49 0.97
N VAL A 34 -3.73 -2.88 0.53
CA VAL A 34 -3.49 -2.53 -0.88
C VAL A 34 -2.14 -3.04 -1.41
N GLY A 35 -1.34 -3.71 -0.58
CA GLY A 35 -0.01 -4.20 -0.95
C GLY A 35 0.73 -4.85 0.21
N VAL A 36 2.05 -4.76 0.21
CA VAL A 36 2.91 -5.16 1.33
C VAL A 36 3.68 -3.96 1.81
N THR A 37 3.58 -3.65 3.10
CA THR A 37 4.37 -2.58 3.72
C THR A 37 5.82 -3.04 3.85
N LEU A 38 6.73 -2.42 3.10
CA LEU A 38 8.16 -2.72 3.11
C LEU A 38 8.93 -1.85 4.10
N ASP A 39 8.46 -0.62 4.33
CA ASP A 39 9.06 0.33 5.26
C ASP A 39 8.06 1.42 5.65
N ILE A 40 8.29 2.09 6.79
CA ILE A 40 7.46 3.18 7.30
C ILE A 40 8.37 4.37 7.59
N ASP A 41 8.05 5.52 6.99
CA ASP A 41 8.77 6.76 7.28
C ASP A 41 8.40 7.27 8.68
N LYS A 42 9.25 6.94 9.67
CA LYS A 42 9.05 7.29 11.08
C LYS A 42 8.90 8.79 11.32
N SER A 43 9.44 9.64 10.44
CA SER A 43 9.29 11.10 10.56
C SER A 43 7.86 11.58 10.31
N THR A 44 7.04 10.78 9.61
CA THR A 44 5.66 11.13 9.23
C THR A 44 4.60 10.51 10.13
N VAL A 45 4.97 9.58 11.03
CA VAL A 45 4.01 8.86 11.90
C VAL A 45 3.13 9.83 12.70
N ASN A 46 3.73 10.89 13.23
CA ASN A 46 3.06 11.91 14.04
C ASN A 46 2.50 13.08 13.22
N ARG A 47 2.67 13.10 11.89
CA ARG A 47 2.14 14.19 11.05
C ARG A 47 0.61 14.08 10.99
N PRO A 48 -0.17 15.12 11.33
CA PRO A 48 -1.63 15.02 11.37
C PRO A 48 -2.26 14.46 10.10
N GLU A 49 -1.78 14.92 8.93
CA GLU A 49 -2.40 14.65 7.63
C GLU A 49 -2.25 13.21 7.13
N SER A 50 -1.05 12.63 7.20
CA SER A 50 -0.77 11.31 6.65
C SER A 50 0.53 10.71 7.16
N VAL A 51 0.63 9.39 7.05
CA VAL A 51 1.87 8.62 7.23
C VAL A 51 2.35 8.16 5.86
N ARG A 52 3.64 8.26 5.60
CA ARG A 52 4.26 7.79 4.35
C ARG A 52 4.83 6.40 4.54
N ILE A 53 4.45 5.48 3.67
CA ILE A 53 4.91 4.09 3.68
C ILE A 53 5.56 3.72 2.36
N LYS A 54 6.53 2.82 2.40
CA LYS A 54 7.10 2.17 1.23
C LYS A 54 6.28 0.91 0.96
N LEU A 55 5.51 0.93 -0.12
CA LEU A 55 4.58 -0.15 -0.45
C LEU A 55 5.12 -0.98 -1.62
N GLY A 56 5.15 -2.29 -1.44
CA GLY A 56 5.25 -3.26 -2.52
C GLY A 56 3.86 -3.63 -3.04
N CYS A 57 3.62 -3.59 -4.35
CA CYS A 57 2.30 -3.85 -4.92
C CYS A 57 2.39 -4.50 -6.31
N ARG A 58 1.23 -4.92 -6.85
CA ARG A 58 1.14 -5.52 -8.19
C ARG A 58 1.32 -4.47 -9.29
N ASP A 59 0.73 -3.30 -9.12
CA ASP A 59 0.79 -2.16 -10.04
C ASP A 59 0.87 -0.86 -9.23
N ALA A 60 2.00 -0.16 -9.33
CA ALA A 60 2.21 1.08 -8.58
C ALA A 60 1.50 2.30 -9.19
N GLU A 61 1.00 2.18 -10.43
CA GLU A 61 0.21 3.22 -11.10
C GLU A 61 -1.28 3.08 -10.80
N ASN A 62 -1.71 1.92 -10.29
CA ASN A 62 -3.11 1.60 -10.02
C ASN A 62 -3.32 1.03 -8.62
N ILE A 63 -2.82 1.75 -7.61
CA ILE A 63 -3.09 1.45 -6.20
C ILE A 63 -4.53 1.92 -5.89
N PRO A 64 -5.38 1.10 -5.25
CA PRO A 64 -6.70 1.54 -4.83
C PRO A 64 -6.64 2.81 -3.99
N ALA A 65 -7.39 3.84 -4.37
CA ALA A 65 -7.40 5.12 -3.66
C ALA A 65 -8.00 5.02 -2.25
N LYS A 66 -8.77 3.96 -1.97
CA LYS A 66 -9.46 3.71 -0.71
C LYS A 66 -9.53 2.21 -0.40
N ALA A 67 -9.43 1.85 0.87
CA ALA A 67 -9.75 0.52 1.38
C ALA A 67 -10.33 0.62 2.80
N GLU A 68 -11.28 -0.26 3.13
CA GLU A 68 -11.80 -0.37 4.49
C GLU A 68 -10.87 -1.24 5.34
N GLY A 69 -10.54 -0.77 6.54
CA GLY A 69 -9.72 -1.49 7.52
C GLY A 69 -10.30 -1.40 8.93
N VAL A 70 -9.95 -2.37 9.77
CA VAL A 70 -10.37 -2.41 11.18
C VAL A 70 -9.21 -1.99 12.07
N LEU A 71 -9.42 -0.96 12.90
CA LEU A 71 -8.43 -0.53 13.89
C LEU A 71 -9.06 -0.53 15.29
N GLY A 72 -8.73 -1.56 16.06
CA GLY A 72 -9.43 -1.85 17.32
C GLY A 72 -10.80 -2.47 17.02
N ASP A 73 -11.86 -1.82 17.49
CA ASP A 73 -13.26 -2.23 17.40
C ASP A 73 -14.08 -1.45 16.36
N HIS A 74 -13.43 -0.60 15.56
CA HIS A 74 -14.07 0.28 14.58
C HIS A 74 -13.54 0.06 13.16
N PHE A 75 -14.42 0.28 12.18
CA PHE A 75 -14.11 0.30 10.76
C PHE A 75 -13.74 1.71 10.30
N TYR A 76 -12.75 1.82 9.44
CA TYR A 76 -12.27 3.08 8.89
C TYR A 76 -12.06 2.95 7.38
N ASP A 77 -12.52 3.96 6.64
CA ASP A 77 -12.08 4.20 5.27
C ASP A 77 -10.66 4.79 5.31
N VAL A 78 -9.67 4.04 4.83
CA VAL A 78 -8.28 4.49 4.71
C VAL A 78 -8.02 4.92 3.27
N PHE A 79 -7.33 6.05 3.07
CA PHE A 79 -7.07 6.59 1.74
C PHE A 79 -5.58 6.52 1.39
N TYR A 80 -5.30 6.28 0.12
CA TYR A 80 -3.95 6.09 -0.42
C TYR A 80 -3.70 7.06 -1.57
N SER A 81 -2.53 7.70 -1.56
CA SER A 81 -2.06 8.53 -2.65
C SER A 81 -0.60 8.20 -2.97
N VAL A 82 -0.32 7.92 -4.25
CA VAL A 82 1.04 7.65 -4.72
C VAL A 82 1.84 8.94 -4.69
N ASP A 83 2.91 8.94 -3.91
CA ASP A 83 3.84 10.06 -3.83
C ASP A 83 4.98 9.89 -4.83
N LYS A 84 5.62 8.70 -4.87
CA LYS A 84 6.70 8.43 -5.82
C LYS A 84 6.85 6.94 -6.12
N ILE A 85 6.81 6.57 -7.40
CA ILE A 85 7.16 5.22 -7.85
C ILE A 85 8.69 5.06 -7.85
N LEU A 86 9.18 4.01 -7.20
CA LEU A 86 10.60 3.68 -7.07
C LEU A 86 11.03 2.56 -8.00
N VAL A 87 10.19 1.53 -8.13
CA VAL A 87 10.45 0.36 -8.97
C VAL A 87 9.22 0.07 -9.81
N LYS A 88 9.39 0.11 -11.13
CA LYS A 88 8.38 -0.30 -12.11
C LYS A 88 8.84 -1.60 -12.78
N ASN A 89 8.27 -2.71 -12.34
CA ASN A 89 8.38 -4.01 -12.97
C ASN A 89 7.19 -4.20 -13.90
N ASN A 90 7.44 -4.29 -15.21
CA ASN A 90 6.39 -4.64 -16.16
C ASN A 90 5.79 -6.00 -15.77
N PRO A 91 4.44 -6.15 -15.77
CA PRO A 91 3.84 -7.46 -15.67
C PRO A 91 4.37 -8.28 -16.85
N LYS A 92 5.17 -9.32 -16.57
CA LYS A 92 5.55 -10.29 -17.60
C LYS A 92 4.25 -10.95 -18.10
N GLY A 93 3.84 -10.55 -19.30
CA GLY A 93 2.89 -11.23 -20.17
C GLY A 93 1.47 -11.32 -19.64
N THR A 94 0.56 -10.56 -20.24
CA THR A 94 -0.77 -11.08 -20.53
C THR A 94 -0.57 -12.40 -21.27
N MET A 95 -0.80 -13.52 -20.61
CA MET A 95 -1.00 -14.79 -21.31
C MET A 95 -2.34 -14.64 -22.02
N THR A 96 -2.33 -14.12 -23.24
CA THR A 96 -3.48 -14.23 -24.14
C THR A 96 -3.59 -15.71 -24.48
N ILE A 97 -4.41 -16.44 -23.74
CA ILE A 97 -4.85 -17.77 -24.16
C ILE A 97 -5.87 -17.49 -25.25
N THR A 98 -5.41 -17.45 -26.50
CA THR A 98 -6.30 -17.63 -27.65
C THR A 98 -6.67 -19.10 -27.63
N GLN A 99 -7.91 -19.40 -27.26
CA GLN A 99 -8.47 -20.74 -27.37
C GLN A 99 -9.15 -20.82 -28.73
N ASP A 100 -8.59 -21.66 -29.60
CA ASP A 100 -9.21 -22.11 -30.86
C ASP A 100 -10.40 -23.04 -30.58
#